data_AF-A0A554VPB3-F1
#
_entry.id   AF-A0A554VPB3-F1
#
_cell.length_a   1.000
_cell.length_b   1.000
_cell.length_c   1.000
_cell.angle_alpha   90.00
_cell.angle_beta   90.00
_cell.angle_gamma   90.00
#
_symmetry.space_group_name_H-M   'P 1'
#
loop_
_entity.id
_entity.type
_entity.pdbx_description
1 polymer ?
#
loop_
_entity_poly.entity_id
_entity_poly.type
_entity_poly.pdbx_seq_one_letter_code
_entity_poly.pdbx_strand_id
1 'polypeptide(L)'
;MIINCYGAIAEFLCPDLQFEKITTTMIINYSISFQALDQFVFRFNNDQETIGTKIRQSMLATAKEVIKIYGVSLVKSNKVTPIDPCNLPSLRTNNMQLATITQASGRTIQRHIDRLLECGILTEKIWHGSHSSYELFINPKILWIKGVGSVDKAKENRKGDENLNIENQHIKNNITPKCPHSYTSKKTNKRNNRIIAVEKLQNSWQVNFDSASDLTQKNTNKSAEKTEERCSPSLTVNDLTEKKPKKETEKTRRKDLLKEDARRKDAWREETELDEKTAQGRQTGAEKIKNEHSKEVNDHPCDATRHAFLSKYVNELWALAKDVLYKDTWLNKRQCNIALSLLYQWYEPVSDEKIEYVHNVYKSRIHIARDYVDRDPDHRFIKLPYEYFNPKSEGGFAGTMPWYQADKKHKEGLKLKRVLRQEIRKFRNNEKKDTAESRPRLTVFRECEQRISKLGIPELLSKFYAAVLNPKLKE
;
A
#
# COMPACT_ATOMS: atom_id res chain seq x y z
N MET A 1 22.26 -78.18 3.02
CA MET A 1 21.81 -76.92 3.63
C MET A 1 20.44 -77.19 4.22
N ILE A 2 20.35 -77.55 5.51
CA ILE A 2 20.38 -76.64 6.67
C ILE A 2 19.21 -75.64 6.53
N ILE A 3 17.97 -75.97 6.94
CA ILE A 3 17.42 -76.24 8.30
C ILE A 3 17.17 -74.94 9.09
N ASN A 4 15.92 -74.76 9.53
CA ASN A 4 15.44 -73.67 10.38
C ASN A 4 15.83 -73.88 11.86
N CYS A 5 16.22 -72.79 12.53
CA CYS A 5 16.28 -72.63 13.99
C CYS A 5 15.88 -71.17 14.31
N TYR A 6 14.83 -70.88 15.09
CA TYR A 6 14.64 -70.98 16.57
C TYR A 6 15.05 -69.69 17.33
N GLY A 7 14.19 -69.23 18.26
CA GLY A 7 14.45 -68.11 19.20
C GLY A 7 14.21 -66.71 18.60
N ALA A 8 13.35 -65.80 19.07
CA ALA A 8 12.63 -65.58 20.34
C ALA A 8 13.41 -64.86 21.47
N ILE A 9 13.53 -63.53 21.34
CA ILE A 9 13.75 -62.52 22.41
C ILE A 9 12.87 -61.32 21.97
N ALA A 10 11.69 -61.08 22.54
CA ALA A 10 11.36 -60.52 23.87
C ALA A 10 11.35 -58.97 23.91
N GLU A 11 10.22 -58.43 24.39
CA GLU A 11 9.97 -57.11 25.01
C GLU A 11 10.65 -55.83 24.44
N PHE A 12 9.83 -54.84 24.02
CA PHE A 12 9.65 -53.56 24.76
C PHE A 12 8.59 -52.63 24.13
N LEU A 13 7.75 -52.03 24.99
CA LEU A 13 6.95 -50.79 24.88
C LEU A 13 6.10 -50.42 23.62
N CYS A 14 4.87 -50.01 23.94
CA CYS A 14 3.95 -49.14 23.16
C CYS A 14 4.43 -47.65 23.21
N PRO A 15 3.79 -46.62 22.58
CA PRO A 15 2.51 -46.58 21.85
C PRO A 15 2.54 -45.66 20.58
N ASP A 16 1.45 -44.93 20.32
CA ASP A 16 1.35 -43.68 19.55
C ASP A 16 1.54 -43.71 18.02
N LEU A 17 0.59 -44.32 17.31
CA LEU A 17 0.22 -43.84 15.96
C LEU A 17 -0.83 -42.71 16.05
N GLN A 18 -0.47 -41.58 16.67
CA GLN A 18 -1.37 -40.43 16.73
C GLN A 18 -1.50 -39.77 15.34
N PHE A 19 -2.69 -39.88 14.74
CA PHE A 19 -3.08 -38.98 13.65
C PHE A 19 -3.08 -37.54 14.16
N GLU A 20 -2.11 -36.73 13.71
CA GLU A 20 -1.97 -35.35 14.15
C GLU A 20 -3.26 -34.56 13.90
N LYS A 21 -3.79 -33.95 14.97
CA LYS A 21 -4.98 -33.10 14.92
C LYS A 21 -4.67 -31.81 14.15
N ILE A 22 -4.90 -31.80 12.83
CA ILE A 22 -4.81 -30.60 11.98
C ILE A 22 -5.97 -29.65 12.34
N THR A 23 -5.80 -28.88 13.42
CA THR A 23 -6.77 -27.93 13.99
C THR A 23 -6.94 -26.68 13.11
N THR A 24 -7.54 -26.87 11.93
CA THR A 24 -7.86 -25.79 10.98
C THR A 24 -9.12 -25.03 11.44
N THR A 25 -9.06 -24.38 12.60
CA THR A 25 -10.19 -23.69 13.26
C THR A 25 -10.50 -22.30 12.66
N MET A 26 -10.61 -22.24 11.33
CA MET A 26 -11.28 -21.15 10.60
C MET A 26 -12.31 -21.75 9.64
N ILE A 27 -13.53 -21.94 10.15
CA ILE A 27 -14.65 -22.55 9.43
C ILE A 27 -15.11 -21.61 8.30
N ILE A 28 -15.46 -20.35 8.60
CA ILE A 28 -15.87 -19.37 7.58
C ILE A 28 -14.66 -18.57 7.09
N ASN A 29 -14.50 -18.45 5.76
CA ASN A 29 -13.60 -17.47 5.16
C ASN A 29 -14.33 -16.13 4.99
N TYR A 30 -14.21 -15.23 5.98
CA TYR A 30 -14.85 -13.92 5.97
C TYR A 30 -14.52 -13.08 4.73
N SER A 31 -13.30 -13.13 4.21
CA SER A 31 -12.90 -12.30 3.06
C SER A 31 -13.62 -12.70 1.77
N ILE A 32 -13.85 -14.00 1.56
CA ILE A 32 -14.66 -14.48 0.41
C ILE A 32 -16.15 -14.28 0.70
N SER A 33 -16.61 -14.57 1.93
CA SER A 33 -18.03 -14.47 2.29
C SER A 33 -18.56 -13.03 2.21
N PHE A 34 -17.76 -12.03 2.60
CA PHE A 34 -18.12 -10.62 2.41
C PHE A 34 -18.08 -10.19 0.94
N GLN A 35 -17.16 -10.73 0.12
CA GLN A 35 -17.17 -10.48 -1.33
C GLN A 35 -18.40 -11.11 -2.02
N ALA A 36 -18.82 -12.31 -1.58
CA ALA A 36 -20.05 -12.95 -2.04
C ALA A 36 -21.29 -12.14 -1.63
N LEU A 37 -21.36 -11.67 -0.38
CA LEU A 37 -22.41 -10.79 0.12
C LEU A 37 -22.48 -9.47 -0.66
N ASP A 38 -21.34 -8.82 -0.90
CA ASP A 38 -21.27 -7.55 -1.63
C ASP A 38 -21.67 -7.72 -3.10
N GLN A 39 -21.30 -8.85 -3.74
CA GLN A 39 -21.77 -9.20 -5.09
C GLN A 39 -23.26 -9.55 -5.14
N PHE A 40 -23.78 -10.23 -4.12
CA PHE A 40 -25.20 -10.56 -4.00
C PHE A 40 -26.04 -9.29 -3.87
N VAL A 41 -25.65 -8.39 -2.94
CA VAL A 41 -26.31 -7.09 -2.75
C VAL A 41 -26.19 -6.19 -3.97
N PHE A 42 -25.06 -6.21 -4.68
CA PHE A 42 -24.91 -5.45 -5.93
C PHE A 42 -25.92 -5.90 -7.00
N ARG A 43 -26.09 -7.22 -7.20
CA ARG A 43 -27.08 -7.76 -8.15
C ARG A 43 -28.50 -7.39 -7.72
N PHE A 44 -28.89 -7.78 -6.51
CA PHE A 44 -30.21 -7.48 -5.94
C PHE A 44 -30.55 -5.99 -6.06
N ASN A 45 -29.62 -5.09 -5.73
CA ASN A 45 -29.86 -3.65 -5.82
C ASN A 45 -29.96 -3.10 -7.25
N ASN A 46 -29.44 -3.78 -8.27
CA ASN A 46 -29.66 -3.44 -9.67
C ASN A 46 -31.05 -3.91 -10.13
N ASP A 47 -31.48 -5.08 -9.66
CA ASP A 47 -32.78 -5.69 -9.95
C ASP A 47 -33.97 -4.99 -9.24
N GLN A 48 -33.71 -3.98 -8.40
CA GLN A 48 -34.75 -3.16 -7.75
C GLN A 48 -34.93 -1.81 -8.45
N GLU A 49 -36.16 -1.44 -8.78
CA GLU A 49 -36.48 -0.12 -9.33
C GLU A 49 -36.40 0.99 -8.26
N THR A 50 -36.95 0.75 -7.06
CA THR A 50 -37.11 1.81 -6.05
C THR A 50 -35.94 1.92 -5.06
N ILE A 51 -35.64 3.13 -4.59
CA ILE A 51 -34.62 3.38 -3.55
C ILE A 51 -35.09 2.91 -2.15
N GLY A 52 -36.39 2.67 -1.98
CA GLY A 52 -36.95 2.08 -0.76
C GLY A 52 -36.64 0.59 -0.60
N THR A 53 -36.57 -0.15 -1.71
CA THR A 53 -36.37 -1.61 -1.71
C THR A 53 -34.90 -2.04 -1.79
N LYS A 54 -33.98 -1.14 -2.18
CA LYS A 54 -32.53 -1.42 -2.21
C LYS A 54 -31.94 -1.56 -0.79
N ILE A 55 -31.08 -2.56 -0.62
CA ILE A 55 -30.30 -2.80 0.60
C ILE A 55 -29.30 -1.65 0.78
N ARG A 56 -29.44 -0.93 1.90
CA ARG A 56 -28.60 0.23 2.25
C ARG A 56 -27.34 -0.20 3.00
N GLN A 57 -26.33 0.67 3.04
CA GLN A 57 -25.05 0.42 3.70
C GLN A 57 -25.21 0.02 5.19
N SER A 58 -26.21 0.56 5.90
CA SER A 58 -26.52 0.20 7.29
C SER A 58 -27.01 -1.24 7.44
N MET A 59 -27.84 -1.72 6.51
CA MET A 59 -28.34 -3.09 6.47
C MET A 59 -27.22 -4.07 6.10
N LEU A 60 -26.37 -3.68 5.14
CA LEU A 60 -25.17 -4.43 4.75
C LEU A 60 -24.17 -4.56 5.90
N ALA A 61 -24.00 -3.50 6.71
CA ALA A 61 -23.19 -3.57 7.93
C ALA A 61 -23.76 -4.58 8.94
N THR A 62 -25.06 -4.52 9.24
CA THR A 62 -25.72 -5.53 10.10
C THR A 62 -25.55 -6.94 9.56
N ALA A 63 -25.68 -7.18 8.25
CA ALA A 63 -25.44 -8.49 7.64
C ALA A 63 -23.99 -8.97 7.84
N LYS A 64 -22.99 -8.08 7.70
CA LYS A 64 -21.58 -8.42 7.95
C LYS A 64 -21.31 -8.76 9.41
N GLU A 65 -21.91 -8.05 10.37
CA GLU A 65 -21.78 -8.40 11.79
C GLU A 65 -22.48 -9.72 12.13
N VAL A 66 -23.69 -9.98 11.59
CA VAL A 66 -24.39 -11.27 11.76
C VAL A 66 -23.52 -12.44 11.26
N ILE A 67 -22.85 -12.30 10.12
CA ILE A 67 -21.91 -13.32 9.60
C ILE A 67 -20.68 -13.50 10.50
N LYS A 68 -20.14 -12.44 11.13
CA LYS A 68 -19.03 -12.57 12.10
C LYS A 68 -19.47 -13.33 13.35
N ILE A 69 -20.60 -12.93 13.95
CA ILE A 69 -21.16 -13.57 15.14
C ILE A 69 -21.46 -15.04 14.84
N TYR A 70 -21.98 -15.33 13.64
CA TYR A 70 -22.20 -16.70 13.19
C TYR A 70 -20.92 -17.52 13.06
N GLY A 71 -19.86 -16.97 12.45
CA GLY A 71 -18.57 -17.67 12.36
C GLY A 71 -17.96 -17.97 13.73
N VAL A 72 -18.14 -17.08 14.71
CA VAL A 72 -17.78 -17.34 16.12
C VAL A 72 -18.68 -18.41 16.74
N SER A 73 -19.98 -18.45 16.42
CA SER A 73 -20.91 -19.50 16.85
C SER A 73 -20.50 -20.89 16.31
N LEU A 74 -20.22 -21.00 15.01
CA LEU A 74 -19.73 -22.25 14.39
C LEU A 74 -18.42 -22.74 15.03
N VAL A 75 -17.48 -21.84 15.32
CA VAL A 75 -16.21 -22.20 15.98
C VAL A 75 -16.40 -22.62 17.46
N LYS A 76 -17.55 -22.31 18.07
CA LYS A 76 -17.96 -22.85 19.38
C LYS A 76 -18.65 -24.21 19.23
N SER A 77 -19.65 -24.35 18.36
CA SER A 77 -20.37 -25.62 18.19
C SER A 77 -19.49 -26.74 17.63
N ASN A 78 -18.56 -26.45 16.71
CA ASN A 78 -17.61 -27.43 16.17
C ASN A 78 -16.59 -27.97 17.20
N LYS A 79 -16.60 -27.48 18.45
CA LYS A 79 -15.85 -28.09 19.57
C LYS A 79 -16.66 -29.14 20.34
N VAL A 80 -17.97 -29.19 20.13
CA VAL A 80 -18.93 -30.04 20.85
C VAL A 80 -19.49 -31.11 19.92
N THR A 81 -19.87 -30.74 18.70
CA THR A 81 -20.32 -31.66 17.64
C THR A 81 -19.63 -31.30 16.31
N PRO A 82 -19.11 -32.27 15.54
CA PRO A 82 -18.63 -32.00 14.18
C PRO A 82 -19.75 -31.42 13.31
N ILE A 83 -19.50 -30.32 12.61
CA ILE A 83 -20.52 -29.66 11.79
C ILE A 83 -20.55 -30.29 10.39
N ASP A 84 -21.69 -30.88 10.03
CA ASP A 84 -21.99 -31.25 8.65
C ASP A 84 -22.15 -29.98 7.78
N PRO A 85 -21.34 -29.78 6.72
CA PRO A 85 -21.49 -28.60 5.88
C PRO A 85 -22.77 -28.58 5.02
N CYS A 86 -23.50 -29.71 4.92
CA CYS A 86 -24.80 -29.76 4.26
C CYS A 86 -25.95 -29.29 5.16
N ASN A 87 -25.77 -29.30 6.49
CA ASN A 87 -26.78 -28.94 7.48
C ASN A 87 -26.22 -27.97 8.53
N LEU A 88 -26.16 -26.68 8.16
CA LEU A 88 -25.58 -25.64 9.01
C LEU A 88 -26.54 -25.24 10.16
N PRO A 89 -26.07 -25.18 11.42
CA PRO A 89 -26.92 -24.86 12.57
C PRO A 89 -27.36 -23.40 12.56
N SER A 90 -28.47 -23.07 13.23
CA SER A 90 -28.99 -21.69 13.32
C SER A 90 -28.13 -20.78 14.22
N LEU A 91 -28.27 -19.46 14.03
CA LEU A 91 -27.72 -18.46 14.93
C LEU A 91 -28.77 -18.03 15.98
N ARG A 92 -28.59 -18.42 17.24
CA ARG A 92 -29.34 -17.81 18.36
C ARG A 92 -28.82 -16.42 18.67
N THR A 93 -29.69 -15.40 18.63
CA THR A 93 -29.36 -14.01 18.97
C THR A 93 -30.59 -13.19 19.35
N ASN A 94 -30.40 -11.94 19.78
CA ASN A 94 -31.47 -11.00 20.15
C ASN A 94 -31.20 -9.62 19.51
N ASN A 95 -32.27 -8.90 19.17
CA ASN A 95 -32.24 -7.54 18.64
C ASN A 95 -31.36 -6.60 19.47
N MET A 96 -31.39 -6.72 20.81
CA MET A 96 -30.58 -5.89 21.70
C MET A 96 -29.08 -6.19 21.61
N GLN A 97 -28.69 -7.45 21.39
CA GLN A 97 -27.28 -7.83 21.22
C GLN A 97 -26.72 -7.27 19.90
N LEU A 98 -27.49 -7.43 18.82
CA LEU A 98 -27.13 -6.88 17.51
C LEU A 98 -27.13 -5.35 17.51
N ALA A 99 -28.07 -4.72 18.22
CA ALA A 99 -28.16 -3.26 18.40
C ALA A 99 -26.88 -2.68 19.01
N THR A 100 -26.38 -3.28 20.11
CA THR A 100 -25.11 -2.88 20.74
C THR A 100 -23.92 -3.07 19.79
N ILE A 101 -23.87 -4.18 19.04
CA ILE A 101 -22.74 -4.49 18.15
C ILE A 101 -22.70 -3.59 16.91
N THR A 102 -23.86 -3.25 16.33
CA THR A 102 -23.94 -2.42 15.11
C THR A 102 -24.22 -0.94 15.39
N GLN A 103 -24.17 -0.50 16.66
CA GLN A 103 -24.49 0.86 17.10
C GLN A 103 -25.84 1.39 16.58
N ALA A 104 -26.86 0.53 16.61
CA ALA A 104 -28.21 0.82 16.10
C ALA A 104 -29.28 0.61 17.18
N SER A 105 -30.49 1.16 17.00
CA SER A 105 -31.62 0.85 17.89
C SER A 105 -32.18 -0.56 17.63
N GLY A 106 -32.79 -1.20 18.63
CA GLY A 106 -33.46 -2.49 18.45
C GLY A 106 -34.56 -2.48 17.36
N ARG A 107 -35.26 -1.35 17.18
CA ARG A 107 -36.24 -1.15 16.10
C ARG A 107 -35.59 -1.01 14.71
N THR A 108 -34.36 -0.48 14.66
CA THR A 108 -33.55 -0.45 13.44
C THR A 108 -33.06 -1.86 13.08
N ILE A 109 -32.64 -2.65 14.07
CA ILE A 109 -32.25 -4.06 13.87
C ILE A 109 -33.40 -4.90 13.32
N GLN A 110 -34.62 -4.76 13.88
CA GLN A 110 -35.81 -5.43 13.34
C GLN A 110 -35.98 -5.13 11.85
N ARG A 111 -36.06 -3.84 11.48
CA ARG A 111 -36.15 -3.38 10.08
C ARG A 111 -35.02 -3.89 9.19
N HIS A 112 -33.80 -3.99 9.71
CA HIS A 112 -32.67 -4.56 8.96
C HIS A 112 -32.85 -6.06 8.74
N ILE A 113 -33.21 -6.84 9.77
CA ILE A 113 -33.42 -8.29 9.67
C ILE A 113 -34.56 -8.61 8.72
N ASP A 114 -35.67 -7.89 8.83
CA ASP A 114 -36.85 -8.12 8.00
C ASP A 114 -36.53 -7.85 6.51
N ARG A 115 -35.82 -6.76 6.18
CA ARG A 115 -35.30 -6.50 4.82
C ARG A 115 -34.24 -7.53 4.38
N LEU A 116 -33.45 -8.09 5.30
CA LEU A 116 -32.44 -9.12 5.00
C LEU A 116 -33.04 -10.51 4.75
N LEU A 117 -34.25 -10.78 5.26
CA LEU A 117 -35.08 -11.93 4.88
C LEU A 117 -35.73 -11.71 3.51
N GLU A 118 -36.33 -10.54 3.27
CA GLU A 118 -36.97 -10.18 1.99
C GLU A 118 -36.03 -10.28 0.77
N CYS A 119 -34.72 -10.07 0.95
CA CYS A 119 -33.72 -10.25 -0.11
C CYS A 119 -33.01 -11.62 -0.11
N GLY A 120 -33.36 -12.54 0.80
CA GLY A 120 -32.78 -13.89 0.84
C GLY A 120 -31.31 -13.98 1.30
N ILE A 121 -30.80 -12.96 2.01
CA ILE A 121 -29.49 -13.04 2.68
C ILE A 121 -29.62 -13.87 3.96
N LEU A 122 -30.67 -13.59 4.73
CA LEU A 122 -31.23 -14.50 5.71
C LEU A 122 -32.29 -15.35 5.02
N THR A 123 -32.39 -16.63 5.40
CA THR A 123 -33.37 -17.57 4.82
C THR A 123 -34.61 -17.66 5.71
N GLU A 124 -34.41 -17.83 7.02
CA GLU A 124 -35.49 -18.00 7.99
C GLU A 124 -35.18 -17.33 9.34
N LYS A 125 -36.22 -17.09 10.13
CA LYS A 125 -36.20 -16.45 11.46
C LYS A 125 -37.24 -17.13 12.35
N ILE A 126 -36.81 -17.99 13.28
CA ILE A 126 -37.71 -18.68 14.22
C ILE A 126 -37.80 -17.86 15.52
N TRP A 127 -39.01 -17.46 15.89
CA TRP A 127 -39.28 -16.60 17.05
C TRP A 127 -39.69 -17.41 18.28
N HIS A 128 -38.91 -17.28 19.36
CA HIS A 128 -39.08 -18.04 20.61
C HIS A 128 -39.72 -17.21 21.75
N GLY A 129 -40.42 -16.12 21.43
CA GLY A 129 -41.08 -15.23 22.39
C GLY A 129 -40.23 -14.03 22.85
N SER A 130 -40.89 -13.01 23.42
CA SER A 130 -40.36 -11.66 23.63
C SER A 130 -39.14 -11.54 24.56
N HIS A 131 -38.94 -12.51 25.45
CA HIS A 131 -37.81 -12.55 26.38
C HIS A 131 -36.72 -13.56 25.98
N SER A 132 -36.90 -14.26 24.85
CA SER A 132 -35.99 -15.27 24.34
C SER A 132 -35.06 -14.72 23.25
N SER A 133 -33.97 -15.44 22.97
CA SER A 133 -33.24 -15.26 21.72
C SER A 133 -33.98 -15.97 20.59
N TYR A 134 -34.11 -15.33 19.43
CA TYR A 134 -34.61 -15.97 18.22
C TYR A 134 -33.48 -16.64 17.45
N GLU A 135 -33.84 -17.50 16.51
CA GLU A 135 -32.90 -18.20 15.63
C GLU A 135 -32.94 -17.60 14.23
N LEU A 136 -31.77 -17.30 13.67
CA LEU A 136 -31.61 -16.87 12.27
C LEU A 136 -30.89 -17.95 11.46
N PHE A 137 -31.36 -18.17 10.23
CA PHE A 137 -30.68 -18.98 9.23
C PHE A 137 -30.07 -18.06 8.17
N ILE A 138 -28.79 -18.25 7.86
CA ILE A 138 -28.05 -17.46 6.87
C ILE A 138 -27.91 -18.29 5.59
N ASN A 139 -28.14 -17.66 4.43
CA ASN A 139 -28.07 -18.33 3.14
C ASN A 139 -26.66 -18.95 2.90
N PRO A 140 -26.52 -20.29 2.78
CA PRO A 140 -25.21 -20.94 2.69
C PRO A 140 -24.44 -20.54 1.42
N LYS A 141 -25.11 -20.06 0.37
CA LYS A 141 -24.46 -19.57 -0.87
C LYS A 141 -23.59 -18.32 -0.64
N ILE A 142 -23.80 -17.61 0.48
CA ILE A 142 -23.03 -16.44 0.89
C ILE A 142 -21.84 -16.84 1.79
N LEU A 143 -21.90 -18.02 2.43
CA LEU A 143 -20.95 -18.45 3.44
C LEU A 143 -19.88 -19.40 2.86
N TRP A 144 -18.68 -18.88 2.64
CA TRP A 144 -17.59 -19.72 2.14
C TRP A 144 -16.93 -20.53 3.27
N ILE A 145 -17.48 -21.72 3.53
CA ILE A 145 -17.04 -22.64 4.58
C ILE A 145 -15.91 -23.55 4.09
N LYS A 146 -14.84 -23.67 4.89
CA LYS A 146 -13.78 -24.65 4.70
C LYS A 146 -14.21 -25.99 5.30
N GLY A 147 -14.45 -26.97 4.45
CA GLY A 147 -14.94 -28.30 4.81
C GLY A 147 -15.79 -28.91 3.71
N VAL A 148 -16.50 -28.06 2.94
CA VAL A 148 -17.20 -28.50 1.73
C VAL A 148 -16.18 -28.80 0.63
N GLY A 149 -16.23 -30.02 0.08
CA GLY A 149 -15.61 -30.34 -1.21
C GLY A 149 -16.26 -29.58 -2.36
N SER A 150 -15.54 -29.42 -3.46
CA SER A 150 -16.01 -28.64 -4.62
C SER A 150 -17.31 -29.19 -5.24
N VAL A 151 -18.19 -28.29 -5.67
CA VAL A 151 -19.23 -28.59 -6.67
C VAL A 151 -18.84 -27.89 -7.97
N ASP A 152 -18.02 -28.55 -8.78
CA ASP A 152 -17.56 -28.04 -10.09
C ASP A 152 -18.68 -27.91 -11.15
N LYS A 153 -19.91 -28.35 -10.84
CA LYS A 153 -21.09 -28.23 -11.72
C LYS A 153 -21.46 -26.78 -12.08
N ALA A 154 -20.89 -25.78 -11.42
CA ALA A 154 -20.99 -24.36 -11.82
C ALA A 154 -20.22 -24.02 -13.12
N LYS A 155 -19.42 -24.94 -13.68
CA LYS A 155 -18.69 -24.76 -14.96
C LYS A 155 -19.40 -25.35 -16.18
N GLU A 156 -20.40 -26.22 -15.99
CA GLU A 156 -21.12 -26.85 -17.10
C GLU A 156 -22.17 -25.87 -17.66
N ASN A 157 -22.94 -25.23 -16.77
CA ASN A 157 -23.92 -24.17 -17.10
C ASN A 157 -23.30 -22.83 -17.59
N ARG A 158 -22.09 -22.86 -18.15
CA ARG A 158 -21.48 -21.75 -18.90
C ARG A 158 -21.05 -22.12 -20.31
N LYS A 159 -21.10 -23.41 -20.68
CA LYS A 159 -20.79 -23.88 -22.04
C LYS A 159 -21.98 -23.89 -22.99
N GLY A 160 -23.18 -23.58 -22.50
CA GLY A 160 -24.39 -23.47 -23.34
C GLY A 160 -24.43 -22.18 -24.16
N ASP A 161 -24.07 -21.04 -23.54
CA ASP A 161 -24.38 -19.72 -24.07
C ASP A 161 -23.28 -19.10 -24.97
N GLU A 162 -22.10 -19.73 -25.05
CA GLU A 162 -20.98 -19.27 -25.89
C GLU A 162 -21.02 -19.84 -27.34
N ASN A 163 -22.07 -20.60 -27.70
CA ASN A 163 -22.13 -21.40 -28.93
C ASN A 163 -23.00 -20.81 -30.06
N LEU A 164 -23.21 -19.49 -30.06
CA LEU A 164 -23.76 -18.74 -31.19
C LEU A 164 -22.92 -17.48 -31.46
N ASN A 165 -22.57 -17.26 -32.73
CA ASN A 165 -21.81 -16.10 -33.24
C ASN A 165 -20.32 -15.94 -32.83
N ILE A 166 -19.48 -16.97 -33.04
CA ILE A 166 -18.14 -16.75 -33.64
C ILE A 166 -17.83 -17.85 -34.65
N GLU A 167 -18.35 -17.74 -35.87
CA GLU A 167 -17.68 -18.33 -37.03
C GLU A 167 -16.71 -17.32 -37.64
N ASN A 168 -15.70 -17.82 -38.38
CA ASN A 168 -14.83 -17.03 -39.26
C ASN A 168 -13.83 -16.04 -38.63
N GLN A 169 -12.99 -16.48 -37.67
CA GLN A 169 -11.61 -15.96 -37.57
C GLN A 169 -10.58 -17.10 -37.38
N HIS A 170 -9.84 -17.42 -38.46
CA HIS A 170 -8.69 -18.31 -38.39
C HIS A 170 -7.50 -17.63 -37.70
N ILE A 171 -7.04 -18.18 -36.59
CA ILE A 171 -5.72 -17.87 -36.00
C ILE A 171 -4.88 -19.15 -35.98
N LYS A 172 -3.63 -19.08 -36.45
CA LYS A 172 -2.74 -20.23 -36.60
C LYS A 172 -2.13 -20.64 -35.26
N ASN A 173 -2.19 -21.93 -34.93
CA ASN A 173 -1.54 -22.51 -33.76
C ASN A 173 -0.01 -22.49 -33.92
N ASN A 174 0.69 -21.61 -33.21
CA ASN A 174 2.14 -21.69 -33.07
C ASN A 174 2.52 -22.47 -31.80
N ILE A 175 3.42 -23.44 -31.98
CA ILE A 175 3.85 -24.40 -30.97
C ILE A 175 4.73 -23.70 -29.92
N THR A 176 4.44 -23.90 -28.63
CA THR A 176 5.31 -23.43 -27.54
C THR A 176 6.46 -24.40 -27.27
N PRO A 177 7.73 -23.99 -27.42
CA PRO A 177 8.87 -24.83 -27.09
C PRO A 177 9.01 -25.00 -25.57
N LYS A 178 9.18 -26.24 -25.10
CA LYS A 178 9.54 -26.54 -23.71
C LYS A 178 11.04 -26.29 -23.49
N CYS A 179 11.40 -25.23 -22.78
CA CYS A 179 12.79 -25.01 -22.34
C CYS A 179 13.06 -25.65 -20.95
N PRO A 180 14.33 -26.01 -20.63
CA PRO A 180 14.61 -26.94 -19.53
C PRO A 180 14.50 -26.32 -18.13
N HIS A 181 14.08 -27.13 -17.16
CA HIS A 181 13.90 -26.69 -15.78
C HIS A 181 15.20 -26.91 -14.96
N SER A 182 15.89 -25.81 -14.63
CA SER A 182 17.04 -25.85 -13.71
C SER A 182 17.00 -24.69 -12.70
N TYR A 183 17.23 -25.02 -11.42
CA TYR A 183 17.36 -24.10 -10.27
C TYR A 183 16.16 -23.19 -9.92
N THR A 184 15.13 -23.79 -9.32
CA THR A 184 14.27 -23.09 -8.34
C THR A 184 14.31 -23.81 -6.99
N SER A 185 15.07 -23.28 -6.03
CA SER A 185 15.08 -23.81 -4.66
C SER A 185 13.79 -23.40 -3.91
N LYS A 186 13.18 -24.37 -3.21
CA LYS A 186 11.85 -24.23 -2.62
C LYS A 186 11.80 -23.17 -1.51
N LYS A 187 11.09 -22.06 -1.72
CA LYS A 187 10.46 -21.25 -0.65
C LYS A 187 9.08 -20.72 -1.05
N THR A 188 8.11 -21.62 -1.13
CA THR A 188 6.68 -21.27 -1.07
C THR A 188 6.37 -20.60 0.27
N ASN A 189 5.85 -19.38 0.26
CA ASN A 189 5.28 -18.77 1.46
C ASN A 189 4.02 -17.95 1.13
N LYS A 190 3.12 -17.85 2.11
CA LYS A 190 1.68 -17.56 1.90
C LYS A 190 1.42 -16.07 1.58
N ARG A 191 0.40 -15.82 0.74
CA ARG A 191 -0.17 -14.49 0.50
C ARG A 191 -0.83 -13.95 1.77
N ASN A 192 -0.60 -12.67 2.11
CA ASN A 192 -1.63 -11.62 2.22
C ASN A 192 -1.05 -10.26 2.68
N ASN A 193 -1.85 -9.19 2.55
CA ASN A 193 -1.59 -7.82 3.05
C ASN A 193 -0.42 -7.03 2.41
N ARG A 194 -0.32 -7.01 1.06
CA ARG A 194 0.65 -6.15 0.33
C ARG A 194 0.38 -4.64 0.42
N ILE A 195 -0.80 -4.20 0.89
CA ILE A 195 -1.16 -2.77 1.05
C ILE A 195 -0.64 -2.23 2.40
N ILE A 196 -0.94 -2.93 3.50
CA ILE A 196 -0.50 -2.56 4.87
C ILE A 196 1.03 -2.74 5.06
N ALA A 197 1.70 -3.46 4.16
CA ALA A 197 3.14 -3.72 4.21
C ALA A 197 4.03 -2.46 4.08
N VAL A 198 3.46 -1.31 3.69
CA VAL A 198 4.20 -0.04 3.55
C VAL A 198 4.34 0.67 4.91
N GLU A 199 3.25 0.80 5.67
CA GLU A 199 3.27 1.49 6.97
C GLU A 199 4.20 0.81 7.99
N LYS A 200 4.20 -0.53 8.00
CA LYS A 200 4.98 -1.34 8.96
C LYS A 200 6.49 -1.30 8.70
N LEU A 201 6.94 -0.69 7.61
CA LEU A 201 8.36 -0.63 7.26
C LEU A 201 9.15 0.37 8.13
N GLN A 202 8.50 1.45 8.59
CA GLN A 202 9.15 2.51 9.38
C GLN A 202 9.49 2.04 10.79
N ASN A 203 8.52 1.44 11.49
CA ASN A 203 8.66 0.95 12.87
C ASN A 203 9.59 -0.26 13.01
N SER A 204 10.05 -0.85 11.89
CA SER A 204 11.00 -1.96 11.88
C SER A 204 12.47 -1.52 11.71
N TRP A 205 12.74 -0.23 11.47
CA TRP A 205 14.06 0.25 11.02
C TRP A 205 14.55 1.54 11.71
N GLN A 206 14.04 1.87 12.90
CA GLN A 206 14.79 2.75 13.82
C GLN A 206 15.99 2.01 14.41
N VAL A 207 17.05 1.89 13.60
CA VAL A 207 18.41 1.66 14.09
C VAL A 207 19.05 3.03 14.17
N ASN A 208 19.27 3.52 15.40
CA ASN A 208 19.67 4.90 15.66
C ASN A 208 20.96 5.29 14.89
N PHE A 209 20.85 6.30 14.04
CA PHE A 209 22.00 6.95 13.38
C PHE A 209 21.99 8.48 13.53
N ASP A 210 20.83 9.09 13.76
CA ASP A 210 20.67 10.55 13.86
C ASP A 210 20.63 11.00 15.33
N SER A 211 21.79 11.01 15.99
CA SER A 211 22.00 11.57 17.34
C SER A 211 23.47 11.96 17.53
N ALA A 212 23.99 12.79 16.61
CA ALA A 212 25.39 13.24 16.60
C ALA A 212 25.57 14.67 16.04
N SER A 213 24.63 15.55 16.36
CA SER A 213 24.78 17.01 16.27
C SER A 213 24.22 17.64 17.56
N ASP A 214 24.57 18.90 17.79
CA ASP A 214 23.90 19.82 18.73
C ASP A 214 24.04 19.46 20.22
N LEU A 215 25.27 19.53 20.74
CA LEU A 215 25.50 19.61 22.19
C LEU A 215 26.62 20.59 22.61
N THR A 216 26.61 21.80 22.05
CA THR A 216 27.33 22.97 22.62
C THR A 216 26.56 24.28 22.43
N GLN A 217 25.59 24.56 23.30
CA GLN A 217 25.31 25.93 23.76
C GLN A 217 24.88 25.88 25.22
N LYS A 218 25.57 26.65 26.06
CA LYS A 218 25.38 26.68 27.52
C LYS A 218 24.85 28.07 27.88
N ASN A 219 23.76 28.13 28.63
CA ASN A 219 23.04 29.37 28.91
C ASN A 219 23.87 30.39 29.70
N THR A 220 23.89 31.65 29.25
CA THR A 220 24.02 32.84 30.11
C THR A 220 23.10 33.96 29.60
N ASN A 221 22.07 34.31 30.39
CA ASN A 221 21.16 35.41 30.10
C ASN A 221 21.72 36.73 30.65
N LYS A 222 21.72 37.82 29.87
CA LYS A 222 21.41 39.16 30.42
C LYS A 222 21.04 40.23 29.37
N SER A 223 19.83 40.77 29.55
CA SER A 223 19.44 42.19 29.44
C SER A 223 20.16 43.16 28.50
N ALA A 224 19.37 43.67 27.55
CA ALA A 224 19.00 45.10 27.42
C ALA A 224 19.76 46.07 26.48
N GLU A 225 18.90 46.92 25.89
CA GLU A 225 19.08 48.29 25.38
C GLU A 225 19.71 48.61 24.01
N LYS A 226 19.25 49.80 23.57
CA LYS A 226 19.51 50.57 22.35
C LYS A 226 21.01 50.93 22.25
N THR A 227 21.57 51.35 21.11
CA THR A 227 21.23 52.61 20.41
C THR A 227 21.80 52.63 18.99
N GLU A 228 21.25 53.49 18.14
CA GLU A 228 21.79 53.80 16.81
C GLU A 228 23.09 54.60 16.93
N GLU A 229 24.08 54.38 16.05
CA GLU A 229 24.81 55.51 15.46
C GLU A 229 25.54 55.17 14.15
N ARG A 230 25.92 56.24 13.44
CA ARG A 230 26.70 56.21 12.19
C ARG A 230 28.20 56.24 12.51
N CYS A 231 29.03 55.59 11.69
CA CYS A 231 29.86 56.34 10.74
C CYS A 231 30.54 55.45 9.68
N SER A 232 31.08 56.10 8.66
CA SER A 232 31.82 55.48 7.54
C SER A 232 33.23 56.14 7.43
N PRO A 233 34.00 56.08 6.32
CA PRO A 233 35.21 55.25 6.32
C PRO A 233 36.49 55.97 5.84
N SER A 234 37.60 55.22 5.78
CA SER A 234 38.84 55.61 5.10
C SER A 234 39.62 54.36 4.59
N LEU A 235 40.61 54.46 3.70
CA LEU A 235 40.67 55.11 2.36
C LEU A 235 42.05 54.81 1.73
N THR A 236 42.09 54.10 0.59
CA THR A 236 43.21 54.03 -0.39
C THR A 236 42.63 53.39 -1.68
N VAL A 237 42.74 53.89 -2.92
CA VAL A 237 43.85 54.51 -3.70
C VAL A 237 44.88 53.42 -4.10
N ASN A 238 45.04 53.01 -5.37
CA ASN A 238 44.47 53.47 -6.66
C ASN A 238 44.47 52.29 -7.71
N ASP A 239 44.28 52.35 -9.05
CA ASP A 239 44.27 53.45 -10.06
C ASP A 239 43.51 53.09 -11.41
N LEU A 240 43.63 53.99 -12.40
CA LEU A 240 43.46 53.97 -13.90
C LEU A 240 43.34 52.62 -14.68
N THR A 241 42.71 52.50 -15.88
CA THR A 241 42.39 53.47 -16.98
C THR A 241 41.03 53.26 -17.71
N GLU A 242 40.47 54.37 -18.21
CA GLU A 242 39.57 54.63 -19.38
C GLU A 242 38.59 53.58 -20.01
N LYS A 243 37.27 53.91 -20.02
CA LYS A 243 36.51 54.47 -21.20
C LYS A 243 35.00 54.72 -20.91
N LYS A 244 34.37 55.65 -21.65
CA LYS A 244 32.96 56.13 -21.56
C LYS A 244 32.21 55.89 -22.91
N PRO A 245 30.89 56.18 -23.05
CA PRO A 245 29.73 55.84 -22.20
C PRO A 245 28.50 55.32 -23.02
N LYS A 246 27.49 54.72 -22.37
CA LYS A 246 26.07 54.61 -22.85
C LYS A 246 25.19 53.89 -21.83
N LYS A 247 24.35 54.59 -21.04
CA LYS A 247 23.42 53.93 -20.08
C LYS A 247 22.28 54.81 -19.50
N GLU A 248 21.46 55.44 -20.36
CA GLU A 248 20.39 56.33 -19.88
C GLU A 248 18.97 55.98 -20.39
N THR A 249 18.84 55.32 -21.53
CA THR A 249 17.55 54.94 -22.14
C THR A 249 16.78 53.81 -21.42
N GLU A 250 17.44 53.02 -20.58
CA GLU A 250 16.86 51.81 -19.98
C GLU A 250 15.89 52.11 -18.80
N LYS A 251 16.06 53.24 -18.11
CA LYS A 251 15.25 53.57 -16.91
C LYS A 251 13.82 54.02 -17.25
N THR A 252 13.61 54.68 -18.38
CA THR A 252 12.28 55.14 -18.82
C THR A 252 11.41 53.95 -19.22
N ARG A 253 11.93 53.09 -20.10
CA ARG A 253 11.23 51.92 -20.66
C ARG A 253 10.69 50.94 -19.62
N ARG A 254 11.31 50.88 -18.43
CA ARG A 254 10.87 50.05 -17.29
C ARG A 254 9.71 50.62 -16.49
N LYS A 255 9.42 51.93 -16.55
CA LYS A 255 8.25 52.53 -15.88
C LYS A 255 6.96 52.35 -16.69
N ASP A 256 7.04 52.39 -18.01
CA ASP A 256 5.86 52.30 -18.88
C ASP A 256 5.26 50.88 -18.88
N LEU A 257 6.11 49.85 -18.89
CA LEU A 257 5.68 48.45 -18.76
C LEU A 257 4.89 48.18 -17.46
N LEU A 258 5.28 48.82 -16.35
CA LEU A 258 4.57 48.68 -15.07
C LEU A 258 3.21 49.41 -15.02
N LYS A 259 3.01 50.45 -15.85
CA LYS A 259 1.69 51.08 -16.01
C LYS A 259 0.74 50.23 -16.87
N GLU A 260 1.27 49.56 -17.88
CA GLU A 260 0.46 48.75 -18.80
C GLU A 260 -0.06 47.46 -18.12
N ASP A 261 0.77 46.80 -17.30
CA ASP A 261 0.33 45.62 -16.54
C ASP A 261 -0.62 45.96 -15.37
N ALA A 262 -0.68 47.22 -14.92
CA ALA A 262 -1.75 47.68 -14.03
C ALA A 262 -3.09 47.72 -14.79
N ARG A 263 -3.12 48.42 -15.94
CA ARG A 263 -4.32 48.54 -16.79
C ARG A 263 -4.91 47.19 -17.20
N ARG A 264 -4.07 46.20 -17.52
CA ARG A 264 -4.53 44.83 -17.83
C ARG A 264 -5.25 44.13 -16.67
N LYS A 265 -4.88 44.43 -15.42
CA LYS A 265 -5.51 43.82 -14.23
C LYS A 265 -6.85 44.46 -13.86
N ASP A 266 -7.03 45.72 -14.21
CA ASP A 266 -8.30 46.43 -13.96
C ASP A 266 -9.33 46.10 -15.05
N ALA A 267 -8.92 46.00 -16.32
CA ALA A 267 -9.79 45.51 -17.41
C ALA A 267 -10.34 44.09 -17.15
N TRP A 268 -9.48 43.18 -16.66
CA TRP A 268 -9.90 41.82 -16.25
C TRP A 268 -10.91 41.81 -15.08
N ARG A 269 -11.00 42.89 -14.30
CA ARG A 269 -11.94 43.02 -13.19
C ARG A 269 -13.32 43.49 -13.69
N GLU A 270 -13.34 44.41 -14.65
CA GLU A 270 -14.57 44.87 -15.30
C GLU A 270 -15.25 43.75 -16.11
N GLU A 271 -14.48 42.90 -16.82
CA GLU A 271 -15.03 41.72 -17.49
C GLU A 271 -15.71 40.75 -16.49
N THR A 272 -15.09 40.46 -15.34
CA THR A 272 -15.71 39.59 -14.32
C THR A 272 -16.98 40.18 -13.69
N GLU A 273 -17.08 41.52 -13.60
CA GLU A 273 -18.26 42.20 -13.04
C GLU A 273 -19.46 42.28 -13.99
N LEU A 274 -19.28 41.96 -15.28
CA LEU A 274 -20.37 41.86 -16.26
C LEU A 274 -21.02 40.46 -16.26
N ASP A 275 -20.22 39.41 -16.07
CA ASP A 275 -20.74 38.03 -15.99
C ASP A 275 -21.59 37.80 -14.73
N GLU A 276 -21.17 38.28 -13.55
CA GLU A 276 -21.96 38.11 -12.31
C GLU A 276 -23.32 38.82 -12.38
N LYS A 277 -23.40 39.98 -13.03
CA LYS A 277 -24.67 40.71 -13.24
C LYS A 277 -25.60 40.02 -14.23
N THR A 278 -25.07 39.15 -15.09
CA THR A 278 -25.84 38.33 -16.04
C THR A 278 -26.45 37.07 -15.39
N ALA A 279 -25.96 36.68 -14.20
CA ALA A 279 -26.40 35.46 -13.50
C ALA A 279 -27.62 35.64 -12.59
N GLN A 280 -28.00 36.87 -12.18
CA GLN A 280 -29.09 37.11 -11.24
C GLN A 280 -30.47 37.17 -11.93
N GLY A 281 -30.91 36.02 -12.47
CA GLY A 281 -32.00 35.93 -13.45
C GLY A 281 -33.24 35.09 -13.11
N ARG A 282 -33.43 34.58 -11.88
CA ARG A 282 -34.73 34.01 -11.40
C ARG A 282 -34.72 33.66 -9.90
N GLN A 283 -35.57 34.33 -9.12
CA GLN A 283 -36.03 33.87 -7.80
C GLN A 283 -37.52 33.53 -7.87
N THR A 284 -37.90 32.32 -7.44
CA THR A 284 -39.28 31.99 -7.05
C THR A 284 -39.32 30.90 -5.96
N GLY A 285 -39.58 31.33 -4.72
CA GLY A 285 -40.35 30.59 -3.71
C GLY A 285 -39.82 29.26 -3.15
N ALA A 286 -39.06 29.33 -2.04
CA ALA A 286 -39.19 28.42 -0.89
C ALA A 286 -38.32 28.91 0.30
N GLU A 287 -38.83 29.84 1.11
CA GLU A 287 -38.20 30.20 2.39
C GLU A 287 -38.61 29.24 3.54
N LYS A 288 -37.83 29.27 4.63
CA LYS A 288 -38.11 28.75 5.98
C LYS A 288 -38.14 27.22 6.14
N ILE A 289 -37.08 26.71 6.77
CA ILE A 289 -37.11 26.35 8.20
C ILE A 289 -35.75 26.74 8.82
N LYS A 290 -35.69 26.93 10.14
CA LYS A 290 -34.63 27.69 10.83
C LYS A 290 -33.35 26.88 11.12
N ASN A 291 -32.23 27.60 11.20
CA ASN A 291 -31.06 27.22 12.01
C ASN A 291 -31.44 27.16 13.50
N GLU A 292 -30.94 26.16 14.23
CA GLU A 292 -30.48 26.28 15.63
C GLU A 292 -29.92 24.95 16.17
N HIS A 293 -28.61 24.74 16.05
CA HIS A 293 -27.71 24.55 17.21
C HIS A 293 -26.27 24.29 16.77
N SER A 294 -25.32 24.99 17.39
CA SER A 294 -23.89 24.83 17.17
C SER A 294 -23.22 24.25 18.42
N LYS A 295 -22.33 23.25 18.23
CA LYS A 295 -21.04 23.04 18.91
C LYS A 295 -20.54 21.60 18.71
N GLU A 296 -19.49 21.46 17.91
CA GLU A 296 -18.18 20.88 18.28
C GLU A 296 -17.37 20.68 17.01
N VAL A 297 -16.50 21.65 16.70
CA VAL A 297 -15.55 21.53 15.59
C VAL A 297 -14.36 20.74 16.10
N ASN A 298 -14.34 19.44 15.81
CA ASN A 298 -13.08 18.70 15.73
C ASN A 298 -12.48 18.98 14.35
N ASP A 299 -11.21 19.38 14.29
CA ASP A 299 -10.50 19.69 13.05
C ASP A 299 -10.23 18.42 12.22
N HIS A 300 -11.23 17.97 11.47
CA HIS A 300 -11.02 17.12 10.31
C HIS A 300 -10.71 18.00 9.09
N PRO A 301 -9.52 17.85 8.46
CA PRO A 301 -9.25 18.47 7.18
C PRO A 301 -10.32 18.07 6.17
N CYS A 302 -10.96 19.05 5.54
CA CYS A 302 -11.99 18.81 4.53
C CYS A 302 -11.46 17.82 3.46
N ASP A 303 -12.26 16.81 3.09
CA ASP A 303 -11.86 15.77 2.12
C ASP A 303 -11.35 16.36 0.80
N ALA A 304 -11.86 17.53 0.39
CA ALA A 304 -11.38 18.25 -0.79
C ALA A 304 -9.89 18.68 -0.68
N THR A 305 -9.44 19.05 0.52
CA THR A 305 -8.03 19.43 0.79
C THR A 305 -7.13 18.20 0.72
N ARG A 306 -7.54 17.08 1.32
CA ARG A 306 -6.84 15.78 1.20
C ARG A 306 -6.79 15.34 -0.27
N HIS A 307 -7.92 15.41 -0.97
CA HIS A 307 -8.02 15.03 -2.38
C HIS A 307 -7.09 15.84 -3.28
N ALA A 308 -7.02 17.17 -3.09
CA ALA A 308 -6.10 18.04 -3.83
C ALA A 308 -4.62 17.72 -3.53
N PHE A 309 -4.28 17.47 -2.26
CA PHE A 309 -2.93 17.09 -1.83
C PHE A 309 -2.48 15.75 -2.44
N LEU A 310 -3.31 14.71 -2.35
CA LEU A 310 -3.02 13.41 -2.97
C LEU A 310 -2.96 13.50 -4.51
N SER A 311 -3.83 14.31 -5.11
CA SER A 311 -3.86 14.53 -6.57
C SER A 311 -2.55 15.09 -7.12
N LYS A 312 -1.81 15.91 -6.34
CA LYS A 312 -0.46 16.37 -6.73
C LYS A 312 0.48 15.18 -6.96
N TYR A 313 0.60 14.28 -5.98
CA TYR A 313 1.48 13.11 -6.05
C TYR A 313 1.03 12.09 -7.10
N VAL A 314 -0.28 11.94 -7.30
CA VAL A 314 -0.87 11.10 -8.37
C VAL A 314 -0.49 11.63 -9.75
N ASN A 315 -0.64 12.94 -9.99
CA ASN A 315 -0.28 13.57 -11.26
C ASN A 315 1.24 13.51 -11.53
N GLU A 316 2.07 13.78 -10.52
CA GLU A 316 3.52 13.71 -10.63
C GLU A 316 4.01 12.27 -10.93
N LEU A 317 3.46 11.27 -10.24
CA LEU A 317 3.79 9.87 -10.50
C LEU A 317 3.28 9.41 -11.87
N TRP A 318 2.11 9.88 -12.31
CA TRP A 318 1.58 9.59 -13.65
C TRP A 318 2.43 10.22 -14.75
N ALA A 319 2.91 11.45 -14.58
CA ALA A 319 3.82 12.10 -15.52
C ALA A 319 5.12 11.27 -15.69
N LEU A 320 5.75 10.86 -14.59
CA LEU A 320 6.91 9.97 -14.62
C LEU A 320 6.59 8.62 -15.26
N ALA A 321 5.46 7.99 -14.91
CA ALA A 321 5.04 6.73 -15.50
C ALA A 321 4.86 6.86 -17.02
N LYS A 322 4.28 7.96 -17.50
CA LYS A 322 4.05 8.21 -18.92
C LYS A 322 5.36 8.35 -19.69
N ASP A 323 6.31 9.16 -19.19
CA ASP A 323 7.61 9.37 -19.83
C ASP A 323 8.52 8.13 -19.79
N VAL A 324 8.48 7.35 -18.70
CA VAL A 324 9.38 6.19 -18.51
C VAL A 324 8.81 4.90 -19.12
N LEU A 325 7.52 4.61 -18.92
CA LEU A 325 6.91 3.31 -19.27
C LEU A 325 6.02 3.33 -20.52
N TYR A 326 5.52 4.51 -20.93
CA TYR A 326 4.53 4.63 -22.01
C TYR A 326 4.92 5.67 -23.07
N LYS A 327 6.20 6.05 -23.14
CA LYS A 327 6.73 7.09 -24.04
C LYS A 327 6.27 6.92 -25.48
N ASP A 328 6.42 5.70 -25.97
CA ASP A 328 6.15 5.29 -27.35
C ASP A 328 4.77 4.60 -27.48
N THR A 329 3.93 4.69 -26.44
CA THR A 329 2.57 4.10 -26.39
C THR A 329 1.51 5.17 -26.57
N TRP A 330 0.69 5.06 -27.60
CA TRP A 330 -0.46 5.96 -27.78
C TRP A 330 -1.55 5.66 -26.74
N LEU A 331 -1.81 6.64 -25.86
CA LEU A 331 -2.79 6.54 -24.78
C LEU A 331 -3.88 7.61 -24.93
N ASN A 332 -5.14 7.19 -24.97
CA ASN A 332 -6.28 8.09 -25.08
C ASN A 332 -6.66 8.71 -23.72
N LYS A 333 -7.44 9.80 -23.75
CA LYS A 333 -7.87 10.55 -22.55
C LYS A 333 -8.58 9.66 -21.51
N ARG A 334 -9.34 8.66 -21.94
CA ARG A 334 -10.03 7.70 -21.04
C ARG A 334 -9.02 6.79 -20.33
N GLN A 335 -8.01 6.27 -21.03
CA GLN A 335 -6.94 5.47 -20.43
C GLN A 335 -6.11 6.28 -19.43
N CYS A 336 -5.79 7.54 -19.74
CA CYS A 336 -5.12 8.47 -18.81
C CYS A 336 -5.95 8.70 -17.54
N ASN A 337 -7.25 8.97 -17.68
CA ASN A 337 -8.14 9.18 -16.53
C ASN A 337 -8.29 7.91 -15.66
N ILE A 338 -8.30 6.72 -16.28
CA ILE A 338 -8.29 5.44 -15.54
C ILE A 338 -6.94 5.21 -14.85
N ALA A 339 -5.82 5.58 -15.46
CA ALA A 339 -4.50 5.50 -14.82
C ALA A 339 -4.45 6.36 -13.56
N LEU A 340 -4.93 7.61 -13.64
CA LEU A 340 -5.03 8.54 -12.51
C LEU A 340 -5.94 8.00 -11.40
N SER A 341 -7.12 7.49 -11.72
CA SER A 341 -8.06 6.97 -10.70
C SER A 341 -7.61 5.66 -10.04
N LEU A 342 -6.81 4.84 -10.75
CA LEU A 342 -6.15 3.67 -10.15
C LEU A 342 -4.93 4.08 -9.30
N LEU A 343 -4.13 5.04 -9.75
CA LEU A 343 -3.02 5.59 -8.97
C LEU A 343 -3.49 6.28 -7.69
N TYR A 344 -4.63 6.96 -7.72
CA TYR A 344 -5.25 7.54 -6.53
C TYR A 344 -5.54 6.49 -5.44
N GLN A 345 -5.98 5.28 -5.82
CA GLN A 345 -6.21 4.16 -4.89
C GLN A 345 -4.93 3.62 -4.22
N TRP A 346 -3.74 3.93 -4.75
CA TRP A 346 -2.47 3.62 -4.09
C TRP A 346 -2.09 4.65 -3.02
N TYR A 347 -2.61 5.88 -3.10
CA TYR A 347 -2.27 6.98 -2.20
C TYR A 347 -3.32 7.23 -1.11
N GLU A 348 -4.60 6.99 -1.39
CA GLU A 348 -5.68 7.15 -0.40
C GLU A 348 -5.45 6.44 0.95
N PRO A 349 -4.94 5.18 1.03
CA PRO A 349 -4.70 4.51 2.31
C PRO A 349 -3.38 4.92 3.01
N VAL A 350 -2.72 6.00 2.59
CA VAL A 350 -1.42 6.44 3.13
C VAL A 350 -1.60 7.69 4.00
N SER A 351 -0.95 7.72 5.17
CA SER A 351 -0.94 8.91 6.04
C SER A 351 -0.04 10.00 5.46
N ASP A 352 -0.42 11.27 5.67
CA ASP A 352 0.21 12.40 4.99
C ASP A 352 1.69 12.58 5.41
N GLU A 353 2.03 12.25 6.66
CA GLU A 353 3.40 12.15 7.18
C GLU A 353 4.32 11.24 6.34
N LYS A 354 3.75 10.20 5.71
CA LYS A 354 4.49 9.15 5.00
C LYS A 354 4.42 9.32 3.48
N ILE A 355 3.62 10.26 2.99
CA ILE A 355 3.25 10.37 1.57
C ILE A 355 4.47 10.53 0.65
N GLU A 356 5.45 11.35 1.08
CA GLU A 356 6.67 11.60 0.31
C GLU A 356 7.57 10.35 0.25
N TYR A 357 7.76 9.67 1.38
CA TYR A 357 8.49 8.40 1.43
C TYR A 357 7.86 7.37 0.49
N VAL A 358 6.53 7.21 0.56
CA VAL A 358 5.79 6.27 -0.28
C VAL A 358 5.84 6.66 -1.76
N HIS A 359 5.73 7.95 -2.08
CA HIS A 359 5.89 8.47 -3.43
C HIS A 359 7.30 8.20 -4.00
N ASN A 360 8.36 8.37 -3.20
CA ASN A 360 9.73 8.03 -3.61
C ASN A 360 9.95 6.52 -3.79
N VAL A 361 9.29 5.67 -2.99
CA VAL A 361 9.21 4.21 -3.24
C VAL A 361 8.49 3.91 -4.55
N TYR A 362 7.43 4.66 -4.89
CA TYR A 362 6.65 4.44 -6.12
C TYR A 362 7.42 4.89 -7.38
N LYS A 363 8.10 6.05 -7.33
CA LYS A 363 9.08 6.47 -8.35
C LYS A 363 10.14 5.39 -8.58
N SER A 364 10.74 4.88 -7.50
CA SER A 364 11.74 3.79 -7.58
C SER A 364 11.20 2.53 -8.25
N ARG A 365 9.95 2.14 -7.96
CA ARG A 365 9.27 0.99 -8.57
C ARG A 365 8.97 1.17 -10.06
N ILE A 366 8.75 2.39 -10.54
CA ILE A 366 8.61 2.70 -11.97
C ILE A 366 9.94 2.44 -12.70
N HIS A 367 11.06 2.96 -12.18
CA HIS A 367 12.37 2.71 -12.80
C HIS A 367 12.75 1.22 -12.79
N ILE A 368 12.50 0.49 -11.71
CA ILE A 368 12.76 -0.96 -11.65
C ILE A 368 11.89 -1.74 -12.67
N ALA A 369 10.67 -1.28 -12.98
CA ALA A 369 9.85 -1.86 -14.04
C ALA A 369 10.40 -1.55 -15.45
N ARG A 370 11.01 -0.38 -15.64
CA ARG A 370 11.70 -0.04 -16.88
C ARG A 370 12.97 -0.88 -17.07
N ASP A 371 13.81 -0.94 -16.04
CA ASP A 371 15.01 -1.80 -15.99
C ASP A 371 14.69 -3.28 -16.25
N TYR A 372 13.47 -3.74 -15.97
CA TYR A 372 13.04 -5.11 -16.24
C TYR A 372 12.75 -5.34 -17.74
N VAL A 373 12.16 -4.35 -18.42
CA VAL A 373 11.85 -4.36 -19.86
C VAL A 373 13.09 -4.15 -20.71
N ASP A 374 13.94 -3.17 -20.39
CA ASP A 374 15.14 -2.84 -21.18
C ASP A 374 16.18 -3.98 -21.26
N ARG A 375 16.06 -5.00 -20.40
CA ARG A 375 16.90 -6.21 -20.44
C ARG A 375 16.50 -7.21 -21.54
N ASP A 376 15.31 -7.09 -22.11
CA ASP A 376 14.66 -8.10 -22.97
C ASP A 376 13.40 -7.48 -23.63
N PRO A 377 13.54 -6.48 -24.53
CA PRO A 377 12.40 -5.70 -25.03
C PRO A 377 11.44 -6.51 -25.91
N ASP A 378 11.94 -7.55 -26.58
CA ASP A 378 11.17 -8.37 -27.52
C ASP A 378 10.16 -9.32 -26.81
N HIS A 379 10.37 -9.59 -25.52
CA HIS A 379 9.52 -10.51 -24.75
C HIS A 379 8.93 -9.88 -23.47
N ARG A 380 9.34 -8.66 -23.09
CA ARG A 380 8.84 -7.97 -21.90
C ARG A 380 8.25 -6.62 -22.27
N PHE A 381 7.01 -6.42 -21.86
CA PHE A 381 6.27 -5.19 -22.08
C PHE A 381 5.54 -4.76 -20.81
N ILE A 382 5.28 -3.46 -20.67
CA ILE A 382 4.39 -2.95 -19.63
C ILE A 382 2.95 -3.08 -20.12
N LYS A 383 2.08 -3.69 -19.31
CA LYS A 383 0.64 -3.77 -19.58
C LYS A 383 0.03 -2.36 -19.66
N LEU A 384 -1.06 -2.20 -20.40
CA LEU A 384 -1.76 -0.91 -20.50
C LEU A 384 -2.19 -0.39 -19.10
N PRO A 385 -2.28 0.95 -18.90
CA PRO A 385 -2.36 1.54 -17.55
C PRO A 385 -3.52 1.04 -16.67
N TYR A 386 -4.66 0.69 -17.27
CA TYR A 386 -5.84 0.17 -16.57
C TYR A 386 -5.60 -1.23 -15.94
N GLU A 387 -4.66 -1.99 -16.50
CA GLU A 387 -4.22 -3.28 -15.97
C GLU A 387 -3.01 -3.11 -15.05
N TYR A 388 -2.01 -2.33 -15.49
CA TYR A 388 -0.76 -2.19 -14.75
C TYR A 388 -0.96 -1.50 -13.39
N PHE A 389 -1.70 -0.39 -13.31
CA PHE A 389 -1.89 0.30 -12.03
C PHE A 389 -3.00 -0.29 -11.14
N ASN A 390 -3.71 -1.32 -11.61
CA ASN A 390 -4.75 -1.98 -10.82
C ASN A 390 -4.17 -2.62 -9.54
N PRO A 391 -4.57 -2.20 -8.32
CA PRO A 391 -4.03 -2.75 -7.07
C PRO A 391 -4.21 -4.27 -6.89
N LYS A 392 -5.14 -4.88 -7.63
CA LYS A 392 -5.43 -6.33 -7.59
C LYS A 392 -4.58 -7.15 -8.58
N SER A 393 -3.79 -6.51 -9.45
CA SER A 393 -3.01 -7.19 -10.49
C SER A 393 -1.65 -7.68 -9.97
N GLU A 394 -1.48 -9.00 -9.76
CA GLU A 394 -0.19 -9.54 -9.30
C GLU A 394 0.95 -9.34 -10.31
N GLY A 395 0.64 -9.28 -11.61
CA GLY A 395 1.57 -9.00 -12.71
C GLY A 395 1.59 -7.53 -13.17
N GLY A 396 1.01 -6.60 -12.42
CA GLY A 396 1.10 -5.16 -12.68
C GLY A 396 2.06 -4.44 -11.73
N PHE A 397 1.82 -3.16 -11.49
CA PHE A 397 2.59 -2.32 -10.56
C PHE A 397 2.66 -2.93 -9.17
N ALA A 398 1.64 -3.64 -8.68
CA ALA A 398 1.70 -4.35 -7.40
C ALA A 398 2.79 -5.43 -7.38
N GLY A 399 3.06 -6.06 -8.52
CA GLY A 399 4.12 -7.04 -8.74
C GLY A 399 5.52 -6.53 -8.42
N THR A 400 5.79 -5.24 -8.63
CA THR A 400 7.12 -4.61 -8.45
C THR A 400 7.59 -4.47 -6.99
N MET A 401 6.71 -4.58 -5.99
CA MET A 401 7.08 -4.34 -4.59
C MET A 401 8.17 -5.31 -4.07
N PRO A 402 8.07 -6.65 -4.26
CA PRO A 402 9.18 -7.57 -4.01
C PRO A 402 10.46 -7.25 -4.78
N TRP A 403 10.37 -6.73 -6.02
CA TRP A 403 11.56 -6.34 -6.79
C TRP A 403 12.28 -5.15 -6.14
N TYR A 404 11.53 -4.13 -5.71
CA TYR A 404 12.07 -3.01 -4.92
C TYR A 404 12.69 -3.45 -3.59
N GLN A 405 12.07 -4.39 -2.87
CA GLN A 405 12.62 -4.94 -1.63
C GLN A 405 13.93 -5.73 -1.87
N ALA A 406 14.00 -6.51 -2.95
CA ALA A 406 15.20 -7.24 -3.35
C ALA A 406 16.33 -6.29 -3.78
N ASP A 407 16.02 -5.27 -4.59
CA ASP A 407 16.94 -4.23 -5.04
C ASP A 407 17.49 -3.39 -3.86
N LYS A 408 16.63 -2.93 -2.95
CA LYS A 408 17.05 -2.20 -1.74
C LYS A 408 18.03 -3.04 -0.91
N LYS A 409 17.68 -4.30 -0.61
CA LYS A 409 18.56 -5.23 0.12
C LYS A 409 19.87 -5.51 -0.62
N HIS A 410 19.84 -5.60 -1.95
CA HIS A 410 21.04 -5.76 -2.77
C HIS A 410 21.94 -4.53 -2.70
N LYS A 411 21.40 -3.32 -2.86
CA LYS A 411 22.11 -2.04 -2.76
C LYS A 411 22.69 -1.82 -1.35
N GLU A 412 21.98 -2.19 -0.30
CA GLU A 412 22.49 -2.22 1.09
C GLU A 412 23.65 -3.20 1.24
N GLY A 413 23.51 -4.44 0.75
CA GLY A 413 24.59 -5.43 0.74
C GLY A 413 25.83 -4.97 -0.05
N LEU A 414 25.65 -4.23 -1.15
CA LEU A 414 26.73 -3.62 -1.92
C LEU A 414 27.41 -2.47 -1.16
N LYS A 415 26.65 -1.62 -0.44
CA LYS A 415 27.23 -0.59 0.44
C LYS A 415 28.12 -1.22 1.52
N LEU A 416 27.61 -2.25 2.20
CA LEU A 416 28.37 -2.96 3.25
C LEU A 416 29.64 -3.64 2.70
N LYS A 417 29.55 -4.32 1.54
CA LYS A 417 30.72 -4.87 0.84
C LYS A 417 31.74 -3.79 0.44
N ARG A 418 31.27 -2.61 0.01
CA ARG A 418 32.14 -1.47 -0.34
C ARG A 418 32.91 -0.95 0.88
N VAL A 419 32.25 -0.75 2.01
CA VAL A 419 32.93 -0.32 3.26
C VAL A 419 33.95 -1.37 3.72
N LEU A 420 33.57 -2.65 3.74
CA LEU A 420 34.48 -3.75 4.10
C LEU A 420 35.73 -3.78 3.20
N ARG A 421 35.57 -3.71 1.88
CA ARG A 421 36.71 -3.64 0.94
C ARG A 421 37.53 -2.36 1.10
N GLN A 422 36.92 -1.22 1.41
CA GLN A 422 37.64 0.03 1.67
C GLN A 422 38.53 -0.06 2.91
N GLU A 423 38.05 -0.59 4.03
CA GLU A 423 38.88 -0.74 5.24
C GLU A 423 39.93 -1.86 5.11
N ILE A 424 39.62 -2.98 4.44
CA ILE A 424 40.63 -4.00 4.08
C ILE A 424 41.73 -3.38 3.23
N ARG A 425 41.39 -2.56 2.22
CA ARG A 425 42.36 -1.88 1.36
C ARG A 425 43.14 -0.80 2.12
N LYS A 426 42.51 -0.05 3.02
CA LYS A 426 43.18 0.92 3.91
C LYS A 426 44.25 0.23 4.76
N PHE A 427 43.90 -0.88 5.41
CA PHE A 427 44.85 -1.68 6.19
C PHE A 427 45.97 -2.27 5.32
N ARG A 428 45.63 -2.99 4.24
CA ARG A 428 46.61 -3.61 3.33
C ARG A 428 47.51 -2.60 2.61
N ASN A 429 47.07 -1.36 2.41
CA ASN A 429 47.92 -0.28 1.86
C ASN A 429 48.90 0.26 2.91
N ASN A 430 48.55 0.28 4.20
CA ASN A 430 49.45 0.70 5.27
C ASN A 430 50.60 -0.31 5.47
N GLU A 431 50.28 -1.60 5.44
CA GLU A 431 51.27 -2.70 5.50
C GLU A 431 52.21 -2.78 4.27
N LYS A 432 51.97 -1.96 3.24
CA LYS A 432 52.78 -1.85 2.01
C LYS A 432 53.64 -0.58 1.93
N LYS A 433 53.53 0.32 2.92
CA LYS A 433 54.40 1.50 3.02
C LYS A 433 55.69 1.12 3.72
N ASP A 434 56.79 1.78 3.35
CA ASP A 434 58.02 1.71 4.12
C ASP A 434 57.79 2.22 5.55
N THR A 435 58.55 1.68 6.51
CA THR A 435 58.30 1.84 7.94
C THR A 435 58.17 3.30 8.37
N ALA A 436 58.94 4.20 7.75
CA ALA A 436 58.92 5.64 8.02
C ALA A 436 57.64 6.37 7.57
N GLU A 437 56.94 5.87 6.55
CA GLU A 437 55.64 6.42 6.12
C GLU A 437 54.43 5.65 6.68
N SER A 438 54.66 4.44 7.20
CA SER A 438 53.60 3.59 7.74
C SER A 438 53.05 4.14 9.06
N ARG A 439 51.72 4.12 9.24
CA ARG A 439 51.13 4.38 10.57
C ARG A 439 51.19 3.10 11.41
N PRO A 440 51.31 3.17 12.74
CA PRO A 440 51.39 1.97 13.59
C PRO A 440 50.24 1.00 13.34
N ARG A 441 50.57 -0.26 13.00
CA ARG A 441 49.64 -1.31 12.57
C ARG A 441 48.43 -1.48 13.50
N LEU A 442 48.65 -1.47 14.82
CA LEU A 442 47.58 -1.60 15.82
C LEU A 442 46.59 -0.42 15.78
N THR A 443 47.05 0.80 15.52
CA THR A 443 46.21 1.99 15.41
C THR A 443 45.34 1.92 14.16
N VAL A 444 45.92 1.57 13.01
CA VAL A 444 45.17 1.42 11.75
C VAL A 444 44.16 0.27 11.85
N PHE A 445 44.54 -0.85 12.47
CA PHE A 445 43.62 -1.96 12.75
C PHE A 445 42.41 -1.50 13.57
N ARG A 446 42.64 -0.84 14.72
CA ARG A 446 41.58 -0.35 15.63
C ARG A 446 40.66 0.67 14.95
N GLU A 447 41.18 1.55 14.09
CA GLU A 447 40.33 2.45 13.31
C GLU A 447 39.38 1.70 12.36
N CYS A 448 39.89 0.69 11.64
CA CYS A 448 39.11 -0.12 10.71
C CYS A 448 38.05 -0.95 11.46
N GLU A 449 38.47 -1.60 12.53
CA GLU A 449 37.64 -2.36 13.47
C GLU A 449 36.51 -1.51 14.05
N GLN A 450 36.80 -0.33 14.60
CA GLN A 450 35.77 0.59 15.11
C GLN A 450 34.79 1.02 14.02
N ARG A 451 35.25 1.29 12.79
CA ARG A 451 34.37 1.68 11.68
C ARG A 451 33.43 0.56 11.25
N ILE A 452 33.89 -0.70 11.27
CA ILE A 452 33.09 -1.87 10.91
C ILE A 452 32.14 -2.24 12.06
N SER A 453 32.59 -2.18 13.31
CA SER A 453 31.77 -2.42 14.50
C SER A 453 30.61 -1.41 14.64
N LYS A 454 30.81 -0.15 14.22
CA LYS A 454 29.74 0.86 14.10
C LYS A 454 28.61 0.49 13.11
N LEU A 455 28.78 -0.55 12.27
CA LEU A 455 27.72 -1.09 11.41
C LEU A 455 26.85 -2.14 12.11
N GLY A 456 27.21 -2.60 13.31
CA GLY A 456 26.43 -3.56 14.10
C GLY A 456 26.37 -5.00 13.57
N ILE A 457 27.15 -5.33 12.53
CA ILE A 457 27.08 -6.64 11.85
C ILE A 457 28.36 -7.47 12.14
N PRO A 458 28.31 -8.47 13.04
CA PRO A 458 29.49 -9.23 13.44
C PRO A 458 30.10 -10.07 12.30
N GLU A 459 29.29 -10.48 11.31
CA GLU A 459 29.79 -11.15 10.11
C GLU A 459 30.82 -10.31 9.32
N LEU A 460 30.63 -8.98 9.24
CA LEU A 460 31.55 -8.11 8.50
C LEU A 460 32.88 -7.97 9.25
N LEU A 461 32.82 -7.91 10.58
CA LEU A 461 33.99 -7.86 11.44
C LEU A 461 34.80 -9.16 11.40
N SER A 462 34.12 -10.32 11.45
CA SER A 462 34.73 -11.63 11.23
C SER A 462 35.41 -11.73 9.86
N LYS A 463 34.75 -11.26 8.79
CA LYS A 463 35.32 -11.22 7.42
C LYS A 463 36.51 -10.26 7.31
N PHE A 464 36.51 -9.15 8.04
CA PHE A 464 37.66 -8.24 8.15
C PHE A 464 38.85 -8.92 8.84
N TYR A 465 38.65 -9.51 10.02
CA TYR A 465 39.70 -10.26 10.73
C TYR A 465 40.30 -11.38 9.86
N ALA A 466 39.45 -12.16 9.18
CA ALA A 466 39.91 -13.21 8.26
C ALA A 466 40.75 -12.66 7.11
N ALA A 467 40.38 -11.51 6.52
CA ALA A 467 41.11 -10.87 5.43
C ALA A 467 42.41 -10.15 5.87
N VAL A 468 42.53 -9.79 7.15
CA VAL A 468 43.74 -9.27 7.80
C VAL A 468 44.71 -10.41 8.15
N LEU A 469 44.21 -11.50 8.74
CA LEU A 469 45.02 -12.66 9.12
C LEU A 469 45.51 -13.45 7.88
N ASN A 470 44.66 -13.59 6.86
CA ASN A 470 44.97 -14.32 5.63
C ASN A 470 45.03 -13.36 4.42
N PRO A 471 46.17 -12.67 4.18
CA PRO A 471 46.31 -11.73 3.07
C PRO A 471 46.19 -12.38 1.68
N LYS A 472 46.30 -13.72 1.59
CA LYS A 472 46.12 -14.49 0.35
C LYS A 472 44.66 -14.65 -0.10
N LEU A 473 43.67 -14.31 0.75
CA LEU A 473 42.26 -14.29 0.35
C LEU A 473 41.97 -13.10 -0.58
N LYS A 474 41.42 -13.41 -1.77
CA LYS A 474 40.94 -12.45 -2.78
C LYS A 474 39.62 -11.78 -2.36
N GLU A 475 39.34 -10.60 -2.93
CA GLU A 475 38.35 -9.61 -2.45
C GLU A 475 36.88 -9.86 -2.82
#